data_AF-A0A959GTB1-F1
#
_entry.id   AF-A0A959GTB1-F1
#
_cell.length_a   1.000
_cell.length_b   1.000
_cell.length_c   1.000
_cell.angle_alpha   90.00
_cell.angle_beta   90.00
_cell.angle_gamma   90.00
#
_symmetry.space_group_name_H-M   'P 1'
#
loop_
_entity.id
_entity.type
_entity.pdbx_description
1 polymer ?
#
loop_
_entity_poly.entity_id
_entity_poly.type
_entity_poly.pdbx_seq_one_letter_code
_entity_poly.pdbx_strand_id
1 'polypeptide(L)' 'FDSAMKYYKKAVGESENDFLTPYYLKKVGLLNERNGNFAEARKAYQEIQDNYPDSPIGRDIEKYITRVAAKS' A
#
# COMPACT_ATOMS: atom_id res chain seq x y z
N PHE A 1 -11.52 2.03 3.44
CA PHE A 1 -10.05 1.94 3.52
C PHE A 1 -9.53 2.47 4.86
N ASP A 2 -10.08 3.58 5.36
CA ASP A 2 -9.76 4.16 6.68
C ASP A 2 -9.83 3.16 7.85
N SER A 3 -10.78 2.23 7.83
CA SER A 3 -10.87 1.19 8.87
C SER A 3 -9.71 0.20 8.81
N ALA A 4 -9.26 -0.20 7.62
CA ALA A 4 -8.18 -1.17 7.47
C ALA A 4 -6.87 -0.58 8.03
N MET A 5 -6.55 0.66 7.64
CA MET A 5 -5.41 1.40 8.20
C MET A 5 -5.47 1.53 9.72
N LYS A 6 -6.65 1.83 10.27
CA LYS A 6 -6.84 2.01 11.72
C LYS A 6 -6.69 0.70 12.49
N TYR A 7 -7.12 -0.44 11.93
CA TYR A 7 -6.89 -1.77 12.51
C TYR A 7 -5.42 -2.19 12.41
N TYR A 8 -4.74 -1.88 11.29
CA TYR A 8 -3.31 -2.18 11.13
C TYR A 8 -2.44 -1.34 12.06
N LYS A 9 -2.67 -0.02 12.16
CA LYS A 9 -1.94 0.85 13.11
C LYS A 9 -2.10 0.41 14.57
N LYS A 10 -3.24 -0.20 14.93
CA LYS A 10 -3.47 -0.73 16.29
C LYS A 10 -2.85 -2.10 16.54
N ALA A 11 -2.73 -2.93 15.50
CA ALA A 11 -2.14 -4.28 15.61
C ALA A 11 -0.61 -4.26 15.63
N VAL A 12 0.02 -3.21 15.10
CA VAL A 12 1.47 -3.07 14.95
C VAL A 12 2.05 -2.19 16.07
N GLY A 13 1.57 -2.40 17.31
CA GLY A 13 1.88 -1.57 18.48
C GLY A 13 3.32 -1.05 18.55
N GLU A 14 3.46 0.27 18.72
CA GLU A 14 4.63 1.09 19.08
C GLU A 14 5.97 0.91 18.33
N SER A 15 6.14 -0.12 17.50
CA SER A 15 7.22 -0.19 16.52
C SER A 15 6.59 -0.21 15.15
N GLU A 16 6.64 0.91 14.43
CA GLU A 16 6.45 0.97 12.99
C GLU A 16 7.31 -0.12 12.34
N ASN A 17 6.69 -1.28 12.07
CA ASN A 17 7.41 -2.38 11.47
C ASN A 17 7.36 -2.12 9.96
N ASP A 18 8.32 -1.32 9.50
CA ASP A 18 8.59 -0.93 8.10
C ASP A 18 8.70 -2.10 7.12
N PHE A 19 8.62 -3.33 7.64
CA PHE A 19 8.55 -4.54 6.84
C PHE A 19 7.12 -5.06 6.65
N LEU A 20 6.32 -5.18 7.72
CA LEU A 20 5.03 -5.84 7.67
C LEU A 20 3.93 -4.95 7.08
N THR A 21 3.88 -3.68 7.47
CA THR A 21 2.81 -2.79 7.00
C THR A 21 2.87 -2.56 5.49
N PRO A 22 4.01 -2.18 4.89
CA PRO A 22 4.05 -2.02 3.43
C PRO A 22 3.88 -3.36 2.69
N TYR A 23 4.21 -4.50 3.30
CA TYR A 23 3.93 -5.82 2.73
C TYR A 23 2.42 -6.06 2.56
N TYR A 24 1.63 -5.84 3.61
CA TYR A 24 0.18 -6.04 3.54
C TYR A 24 -0.51 -4.99 2.66
N LEU A 25 -0.09 -3.72 2.73
CA LEU A 25 -0.61 -2.69 1.83
C LEU A 25 -0.37 -3.06 0.36
N LYS A 26 0.80 -3.63 0.03
CA LYS A 26 1.10 -4.05 -1.35
C LYS A 26 0.16 -5.18 -1.78
N LYS A 27 -0.16 -6.11 -0.88
CA LYS A 27 -1.15 -7.18 -1.15
C LYS A 27 -2.54 -6.61 -1.40
N VAL A 28 -2.97 -5.62 -0.61
CA VAL A 28 -4.25 -4.91 -0.81
C VAL A 28 -4.29 -4.23 -2.18
N GLY A 29 -3.23 -3.52 -2.54
CA GLY A 29 -3.14 -2.88 -3.85
C GLY A 29 -3.21 -3.89 -5.00
N LEU A 30 -2.46 -4.99 -4.90
CA LEU A 30 -2.48 -6.06 -5.91
C LEU A 30 -3.85 -6.73 -6.05
N LEU A 31 -4.58 -6.94 -4.95
CA LEU A 31 -5.91 -7.51 -4.98
C LEU A 31 -6.90 -6.56 -5.68
N ASN A 32 -6.86 -5.27 -5.32
CA ASN A 32 -7.70 -4.27 -5.97
C ASN A 32 -7.39 -4.14 -7.46
N GLU A 33 -6.12 -4.17 -7.85
CA GLU A 33 -5.72 -4.14 -9.25
C GLU A 33 -6.27 -5.35 -10.02
N ARG A 34 -6.18 -6.55 -9.45
CA ARG A 34 -6.74 -7.78 -10.06
C ARG A 34 -8.25 -7.71 -10.23
N ASN A 35 -8.95 -7.01 -9.34
CA ASN A 35 -10.40 -6.83 -9.39
C ASN A 35 -10.82 -5.66 -10.27
N GLY A 36 -9.89 -4.96 -10.95
CA GLY A 36 -10.17 -3.78 -11.76
C GLY A 36 -10.41 -2.50 -10.93
N ASN A 37 -10.23 -2.55 -9.61
CA ASN A 37 -10.42 -1.42 -8.70
C ASN A 37 -9.17 -0.53 -8.68
N PHE A 38 -8.79 0.05 -9.83
CA PHE A 38 -7.51 0.74 -9.99
C PHE A 38 -7.33 1.96 -9.07
N ALA A 39 -8.42 2.69 -8.77
CA ALA A 39 -8.38 3.81 -7.83
C ALA A 39 -8.01 3.37 -6.40
N GLU A 40 -8.57 2.25 -5.93
CA GLU A 40 -8.28 1.71 -4.60
C GLU A 40 -6.90 1.04 -4.54
N ALA A 41 -6.48 0.42 -5.66
CA ALA A 41 -5.12 -0.07 -5.79
C ALA A 41 -4.10 1.08 -5.66
N ARG A 42 -4.34 2.18 -6.36
CA ARG A 42 -3.50 3.38 -6.31
C ARG A 42 -3.40 3.96 -4.90
N LYS A 43 -4.51 4.06 -4.16
CA LYS A 43 -4.50 4.55 -2.78
C LYS A 43 -3.59 3.71 -1.86
N ALA A 44 -3.69 2.38 -1.94
CA ALA A 44 -2.83 1.49 -1.14
C ALA A 44 -1.34 1.65 -1.49
N TYR A 45 -1.02 1.85 -2.77
CA TYR A 45 0.35 2.09 -3.22
C TYR A 45 0.88 3.47 -2.81
N GLN A 46 0.03 4.50 -2.84
CA GLN A 46 0.37 5.84 -2.37
C GLN A 46 0.66 5.84 -0.87
N GLU A 47 -0.14 5.11 -0.07
CA GLU A 47 0.09 4.97 1.37
C GLU A 47 1.46 4.35 1.68
N ILE A 48 1.92 3.41 0.85
CA ILE A 48 3.28 2.85 0.94
C ILE A 48 4.33 3.91 0.62
N GLN A 49 4.14 4.67 -0.46
CA GLN A 49 5.10 5.70 -0.88
C GLN A 49 5.26 6.78 0.19
N ASP A 50 4.14 7.21 0.79
CA ASP A 50 4.11 8.34 1.71
C ASP A 50 4.63 7.95 3.10
N ASN A 51 4.29 6.76 3.60
CA ASN A 51 4.59 6.36 4.98
C ASN A 51 5.77 5.38 5.12
N TYR A 52 6.17 4.69 4.04
CA TYR A 52 7.24 3.69 4.08
C TYR A 52 8.25 3.84 2.93
N PRO A 53 8.70 5.07 2.58
CA PRO A 53 9.52 5.31 1.38
C PRO A 53 10.87 4.55 1.42
N ASP A 54 11.47 4.39 2.60
CA ASP A 54 12.77 3.75 2.77
C ASP A 54 12.70 2.22 2.84
N SER A 55 11.50 1.66 2.99
CA SER A 55 11.29 0.21 2.97
C SER A 55 11.64 -0.38 1.60
N PRO A 56 12.09 -1.64 1.51
CA PRO A 56 12.33 -2.29 0.22
C PRO A 56 11.11 -2.27 -0.71
N ILE A 57 9.91 -2.24 -0.15
CA ILE A 57 8.66 -2.18 -0.90
C ILE A 57 8.37 -0.74 -1.37
N GLY A 58 8.61 0.26 -0.53
CA GLY A 58 8.40 1.68 -0.84
C GLY A 58 9.30 2.19 -1.95
N ARG A 59 10.59 1.85 -1.91
CA ARG A 59 11.54 2.19 -3.01
C ARG A 59 11.07 1.71 -4.38
N ASP A 60 10.32 0.62 -4.39
CA ASP A 60 9.84 -0.06 -5.58
C ASP A 60 8.38 0.27 -5.93
N ILE A 61 7.66 1.04 -5.11
CA ILE A 61 6.20 1.10 -5.22
C ILE A 61 5.71 1.97 -6.39
N GLU A 62 6.50 2.95 -6.82
CA GLU A 62 6.17 3.87 -7.92
C GLU A 62 5.79 3.13 -9.21
N LYS A 63 6.43 1.98 -9.49
CA LYS A 63 6.09 1.16 -10.68
C LYS A 63 4.66 0.65 -10.64
N TYR A 64 4.14 0.36 -9.46
CA TYR A 64 2.77 -0.09 -9.26
C TYR A 64 1.79 1.07 -9.39
N ILE A 65 2.13 2.26 -8.85
CA ILE A 65 1.35 3.50 -9.00
C ILE A 65 1.21 3.86 -10.48
N THR A 66 2.32 3.92 -11.20
CA THR A 66 2.34 4.21 -12.65
C THR A 66 1.51 3.19 -13.43
N ARG A 67 1.63 1.89 -13.11
CA ARG A 67 0.87 0.84 -13.79
C ARG A 67 -0.64 1.00 -13.64
N VAL A 68 -1.13 1.27 -12.43
CA VAL A 68 -2.58 1.41 -12.21
C VAL A 68 -3.10 2.76 -12.71
N ALA A 69 -2.28 3.81 -12.71
CA ALA A 69 -2.64 5.10 -13.30
C ALA A 69 -2.84 5.02 -14.82
N ALA A 70 -2.15 4.12 -15.51
CA ALA A 70 -2.36 3.87 -16.93
C ALA A 70 -3.65 3.06 -17.23
N LYS A 71 -4.37 2.59 -16.20
CA LYS A 71 -5.58 1.76 -16.30
C LYS A 71 -6.84 2.45 -15.77
N SER A 72 -6.69 3.58 -15.08
CA SER A 72 -7.75 4.39 -14.50
C SER A 72 -8.30 5.43 -15.47
#